data_AF-A0A1W9QIV2-F1
#
_entry.id   AF-A0A1W9QIV2-F1
#
_cell.length_a   1.000
_cell.length_b   1.000
_cell.length_c   1.000
_cell.angle_alpha   90.00
_cell.angle_beta   90.00
_cell.angle_gamma   90.00
#
_symmetry.space_group_name_H-M   'P 1'
#
loop_
_entity.id
_entity.type
_entity.pdbx_description
1 polymer ?
#
loop_
_entity_poly.entity_id
_entity_poly.type
_entity_poly.pdbx_seq_one_letter_code
_entity_poly.pdbx_strand_id
1 'polypeptide(L)'
;MEILRLKAINFRNFENLELNFQPEGALIFGKNGLGKTNLLEAISFFAFGKSFRTGRDQELINFSKAFFRLEAEFNYSGNTHFLEVLKQRNALLKNKFDREEKKIWDEQFIEASVSIIEQRLNYLHKFVPELTELYNVIAGGRERLDVRYKYSFPISRTNDLKSDFRDYLREIEEQEIVTQRTLIGPHLDDFEFLINGKDTR
;
A
#
# COMPACT_ATOMS: atom_id res chain seq x y z
N MET A 1 -5.33 4.45 7.19
CA MET A 1 -6.61 4.02 6.60
C MET A 1 -7.35 3.30 7.70
N GLU A 2 -8.44 3.89 8.16
CA GLU A 2 -9.29 3.31 9.22
C GLU A 2 -10.65 3.01 8.59
N ILE A 3 -11.21 1.83 8.85
CA ILE A 3 -12.58 1.53 8.43
C ILE A 3 -13.54 2.16 9.44
N LEU A 4 -14.50 2.94 8.97
CA LEU A 4 -15.53 3.59 9.78
C LEU A 4 -16.82 2.78 9.79
N ARG A 5 -17.19 2.26 8.62
CA ARG A 5 -18.40 1.45 8.41
C ARG A 5 -18.13 0.32 7.44
N LEU A 6 -18.75 -0.82 7.69
CA LEU A 6 -18.79 -1.97 6.79
C LEU A 6 -20.24 -2.41 6.60
N LYS A 7 -20.60 -2.65 5.34
CA LYS A 7 -21.85 -3.32 4.98
C LYS A 7 -21.56 -4.51 4.08
N ALA A 8 -22.12 -5.66 4.43
CA ALA A 8 -22.00 -6.90 3.68
C ALA A 8 -23.38 -7.48 3.39
N ILE A 9 -23.71 -7.62 2.11
CA ILE A 9 -24.97 -8.18 1.62
C ILE A 9 -24.67 -9.48 0.89
N ASN A 10 -25.36 -10.56 1.27
CA ASN A 10 -25.21 -11.89 0.67
C ASN A 10 -23.75 -12.40 0.61
N PHE A 11 -22.93 -12.03 1.59
CA PHE A 11 -21.51 -12.41 1.66
C PHE A 11 -21.31 -13.55 2.65
N ARG A 12 -20.82 -14.70 2.19
CA ARG A 12 -20.63 -15.93 2.99
C ARG A 12 -21.90 -16.30 3.75
N ASN A 13 -21.90 -16.24 5.07
CA ASN A 13 -23.05 -16.53 5.92
C ASN A 13 -23.85 -15.27 6.31
N PHE A 14 -23.45 -14.09 5.84
CA PHE A 14 -24.18 -12.83 6.07
C PHE A 14 -25.20 -12.63 4.96
N GLU A 15 -26.48 -12.52 5.31
CA GLU A 15 -27.50 -12.05 4.37
C GLU A 15 -27.49 -10.52 4.29
N ASN A 16 -27.45 -9.86 5.45
CA ASN A 16 -27.30 -8.41 5.58
C ASN A 16 -26.61 -8.12 6.91
N LEU A 17 -25.39 -7.59 6.85
CA LEU A 17 -24.60 -7.17 8.00
C LEU A 17 -24.23 -5.71 7.82
N GLU A 18 -24.40 -4.91 8.87
CA GLU A 18 -23.97 -3.52 8.90
C GLU A 18 -23.30 -3.25 10.25
N LEU A 19 -22.07 -2.71 10.21
CA LEU A 19 -21.24 -2.46 11.39
C LEU A 19 -20.60 -1.09 11.29
N ASN A 20 -20.56 -0.37 12.42
CA ASN A 20 -19.76 0.83 12.61
C ASN A 20 -18.59 0.50 13.53
N PHE A 21 -17.41 1.00 13.20
CA PHE A 21 -16.18 0.78 13.95
C PHE A 21 -15.84 2.03 14.76
N GLN A 22 -15.29 1.80 15.95
CA GLN A 22 -14.74 2.87 16.78
C GLN A 22 -13.22 2.98 16.55
N PRO A 23 -12.61 4.17 16.69
CA PRO A 23 -11.17 4.37 16.50
C PRO A 23 -10.29 3.48 17.40
N GLU A 24 -10.77 3.12 18.58
CA GLU A 24 -10.06 2.31 19.58
C GLU A 24 -9.99 0.81 19.20
N GLY A 25 -10.68 0.41 18.13
CA GLY A 25 -10.70 -0.95 17.60
C GLY A 25 -12.01 -1.70 17.86
N ALA A 26 -12.03 -2.98 17.48
CA ALA A 26 -13.21 -3.84 17.62
C ALA A 26 -12.83 -5.24 18.11
N LEU A 27 -13.55 -5.72 19.14
CA LEU A 27 -13.43 -7.08 19.64
C LEU A 27 -14.48 -7.99 18.98
N ILE A 28 -14.03 -8.95 18.18
CA ILE A 28 -14.90 -9.92 17.50
C ILE A 28 -14.84 -11.26 18.23
N PHE A 29 -15.91 -11.63 18.93
CA PHE A 29 -15.98 -12.89 19.70
C PHE A 29 -17.26 -13.68 19.39
N GLY A 30 -17.27 -14.96 19.78
CA GLY A 30 -18.40 -15.88 19.54
C GLY A 30 -17.94 -17.30 19.21
N LYS A 31 -18.87 -18.25 19.13
CA LYS A 31 -18.59 -19.65 18.79
C LYS A 31 -17.98 -19.79 17.39
N ASN A 32 -17.30 -20.92 17.14
CA ASN A 32 -16.82 -21.25 15.80
C ASN A 32 -17.99 -21.40 14.81
N GLY A 33 -17.77 -21.02 13.55
CA GLY A 33 -18.80 -21.08 12.51
C GLY A 33 -19.74 -19.87 12.43
N LEU A 34 -19.72 -18.92 13.38
CA LEU A 34 -20.61 -17.74 13.36
C LEU A 34 -20.23 -16.65 12.34
N GLY A 35 -19.12 -16.81 11.61
CA GLY A 35 -18.70 -15.85 10.59
C GLY A 35 -17.66 -14.83 11.04
N LYS A 36 -17.02 -14.98 12.21
CA LYS A 36 -15.90 -14.11 12.64
C LYS A 36 -14.81 -13.99 11.56
N THR A 37 -14.39 -15.12 11.01
CA THR A 37 -13.42 -15.16 9.91
C THR A 37 -14.00 -14.58 8.62
N ASN A 38 -15.31 -14.72 8.37
CA ASN A 38 -15.96 -14.12 7.20
C ASN A 38 -16.00 -12.58 7.33
N LEU A 39 -16.14 -12.03 8.53
CA LEU A 39 -16.01 -10.59 8.78
C LEU A 39 -14.59 -10.09 8.48
N LEU A 40 -13.57 -10.79 8.98
CA LEU A 40 -12.18 -10.46 8.63
C LEU A 40 -11.92 -10.58 7.12
N GLU A 41 -12.52 -11.58 6.47
CA GLU A 41 -12.47 -11.78 5.03
C GLU A 41 -13.10 -10.61 4.27
N ALA A 42 -14.28 -10.14 4.67
CA ALA A 42 -14.92 -8.96 4.10
C ALA A 42 -14.05 -7.70 4.26
N ILE A 43 -13.46 -7.49 5.44
CA ILE A 43 -12.54 -6.35 5.70
C ILE A 43 -11.31 -6.44 4.79
N SER A 44 -10.68 -7.61 4.72
CA SER A 44 -9.48 -7.84 3.89
C SER A 44 -9.74 -7.68 2.39
N PHE A 45 -10.97 -7.93 1.93
CA PHE A 45 -11.34 -7.83 0.54
C PHE A 45 -11.15 -6.41 0.01
N PHE A 46 -11.37 -5.37 0.84
CA PHE A 46 -11.11 -3.99 0.46
C PHE A 46 -9.63 -3.65 0.33
N ALA A 47 -8.74 -4.41 0.98
CA ALA A 47 -7.30 -4.21 0.88
C ALA A 47 -6.72 -4.92 -0.36
N PHE A 48 -7.18 -6.14 -0.66
CA PHE A 48 -6.54 -7.01 -1.65
C PHE A 48 -7.37 -7.25 -2.93
N GLY A 49 -8.65 -6.85 -2.94
CA GLY A 49 -9.58 -7.11 -4.05
C GLY A 49 -9.94 -8.59 -4.23
N LYS A 50 -9.54 -9.45 -3.30
CA LYS A 50 -9.78 -10.91 -3.34
C LYS A 50 -9.82 -11.47 -1.92
N SER A 51 -10.37 -12.67 -1.78
CA SER A 51 -10.33 -13.42 -0.53
C SER A 51 -8.92 -13.95 -0.22
N PHE A 52 -8.53 -13.92 1.06
CA PHE A 52 -7.31 -14.61 1.53
C PHE A 52 -7.50 -16.12 1.72
N ARG A 53 -8.73 -16.64 1.63
CA ARG A 53 -9.07 -18.06 1.81
C ARG A 53 -9.31 -18.79 0.50
N THR A 54 -9.78 -18.09 -0.52
CA THR A 54 -10.16 -18.67 -1.82
C THR A 54 -9.83 -17.73 -2.97
N GLY A 55 -9.50 -18.32 -4.12
CA GLY A 55 -9.28 -17.59 -5.37
C GLY A 55 -10.54 -17.41 -6.22
N ARG A 56 -11.71 -17.91 -5.77
CA ARG A 56 -12.96 -17.88 -6.55
C ARG A 56 -14.03 -17.04 -5.85
N ASP A 57 -14.40 -15.92 -6.47
CA ASP A 57 -15.42 -15.02 -5.93
C ASP A 57 -16.80 -15.66 -5.80
N GLN A 58 -17.13 -16.68 -6.61
CA GLN A 58 -18.40 -17.41 -6.47
C GLN A 58 -18.55 -18.09 -5.10
N GLU A 59 -17.44 -18.48 -4.46
CA GLU A 59 -17.47 -19.09 -3.11
C GLU A 59 -17.77 -18.08 -2.00
N LEU A 60 -17.71 -16.78 -2.31
CA LEU A 60 -18.02 -15.70 -1.39
C LEU A 60 -19.52 -15.38 -1.39
N ILE A 61 -20.28 -15.83 -2.39
CA ILE A 61 -21.72 -15.61 -2.47
C ILE A 61 -22.42 -16.52 -1.46
N ASN A 62 -23.33 -15.93 -0.67
CA ASN A 62 -24.18 -16.67 0.25
C ASN A 62 -25.04 -17.70 -0.52
N PHE A 63 -25.26 -18.87 0.09
CA PHE A 63 -26.01 -19.95 -0.52
C PHE A 63 -27.36 -19.47 -1.06
N SER A 64 -27.68 -19.89 -2.29
CA SER A 64 -28.91 -19.53 -3.00
C SER A 64 -29.07 -18.05 -3.34
N LYS A 65 -28.02 -17.24 -3.23
CA LYS A 65 -28.00 -15.85 -3.72
C LYS A 65 -27.26 -15.77 -5.06
N ALA A 66 -27.58 -14.75 -5.85
CA ALA A 66 -26.97 -14.55 -7.18
C ALA A 66 -25.70 -13.69 -7.15
N PHE A 67 -25.51 -12.88 -6.10
CA PHE A 67 -24.41 -11.94 -5.95
C PHE A 67 -24.11 -11.68 -4.49
N PHE A 68 -22.93 -11.13 -4.19
CA PHE A 68 -22.63 -10.46 -2.92
C PHE A 68 -22.31 -8.99 -3.17
N ARG A 69 -22.44 -8.16 -2.13
CA ARG A 69 -21.99 -6.78 -2.14
C ARG A 69 -21.25 -6.46 -0.86
N LEU A 70 -20.09 -5.83 -1.00
CA LEU A 70 -19.34 -5.25 0.10
C LEU A 70 -19.26 -3.74 -0.13
N GLU A 71 -19.64 -2.97 0.88
CA GLU A 71 -19.49 -1.51 0.92
C GLU A 71 -18.74 -1.15 2.20
N ALA A 72 -17.84 -0.19 2.14
CA ALA A 72 -17.15 0.30 3.33
C ALA A 72 -16.86 1.79 3.21
N GLU A 73 -16.98 2.48 4.35
CA GLU A 73 -16.55 3.86 4.51
C GLU A 73 -15.21 3.83 5.23
N PHE A 74 -14.23 4.56 4.70
CA PHE A 74 -12.89 4.64 5.27
C PHE A 74 -12.55 6.08 5.62
N ASN A 75 -11.90 6.26 6.76
CA ASN A 75 -11.07 7.43 6.98
C ASN A 75 -9.72 7.17 6.30
N TYR A 76 -9.55 7.76 5.12
CA TYR A 76 -8.32 7.65 4.34
C TYR A 76 -7.63 9.00 4.29
N SER A 77 -6.63 9.16 5.16
CA SER A 77 -5.64 10.23 5.10
C SER A 77 -4.46 9.88 4.17
N GLY A 78 -4.66 8.98 3.21
CA GLY A 78 -3.55 8.62 2.33
C GLY A 78 -3.25 9.72 1.33
N ASN A 79 -2.11 9.57 0.66
CA ASN A 79 -1.52 10.62 -0.17
C ASN A 79 -2.22 10.72 -1.54
N THR A 80 -3.52 11.04 -1.55
CA THR A 80 -4.33 11.28 -2.76
C THR A 80 -3.68 12.31 -3.66
N HIS A 81 -3.08 13.34 -3.06
CA HIS A 81 -2.30 14.36 -3.75
C HIS A 81 -1.17 13.77 -4.62
N PHE A 82 -0.41 12.78 -4.11
CA PHE A 82 0.64 12.13 -4.89
C PHE A 82 0.07 11.38 -6.10
N LEU A 83 -1.04 10.65 -5.92
CA LEU A 83 -1.67 9.91 -7.01
C LEU A 83 -2.20 10.85 -8.11
N GLU A 84 -2.76 11.99 -7.71
CA GLU A 84 -3.20 13.04 -8.62
C GLU A 84 -2.02 13.64 -9.39
N VAL A 85 -0.95 14.03 -8.70
CA VAL A 85 0.26 14.58 -9.32
C VAL A 85 0.90 13.57 -10.28
N LEU A 86 1.06 12.30 -9.86
CA LEU A 86 1.58 11.23 -10.72
C LEU A 86 0.73 11.03 -11.98
N LYS A 87 -0.61 11.06 -11.84
CA LYS A 87 -1.53 10.95 -12.97
C LYS A 87 -1.36 12.12 -13.95
N GLN A 88 -1.29 13.35 -13.46
CA GLN A 88 -1.11 14.55 -14.28
C GLN A 88 0.25 14.55 -14.98
N ARG A 89 1.32 14.21 -14.26
CA ARG A 89 2.67 14.07 -14.83
C ARG A 89 2.72 13.02 -15.94
N ASN A 90 2.12 11.85 -15.73
CA ASN A 90 2.05 10.81 -16.77
C ASN A 90 1.18 11.24 -17.97
N ALA A 91 0.16 12.06 -17.75
CA ALA A 91 -0.61 12.65 -18.85
C ALA A 91 0.23 13.68 -19.62
N LEU A 92 1.05 14.47 -18.93
CA LEU A 92 2.00 15.41 -19.55
C LEU A 92 2.97 14.67 -20.47
N LEU A 93 3.64 13.61 -19.98
CA LEU A 93 4.63 12.83 -20.74
C LEU A 93 4.07 12.17 -22.02
N LYS A 94 2.74 11.98 -22.11
CA LYS A 94 2.06 11.41 -23.29
C LYS A 94 1.75 12.45 -24.37
N ASN A 95 1.76 13.72 -24.02
CA ASN A 95 1.39 14.83 -24.91
C ASN A 95 2.62 15.68 -25.26
N LYS A 96 2.44 16.66 -26.14
CA LYS A 96 3.43 17.73 -26.28
C LYS A 96 3.31 18.65 -25.06
N PHE A 97 4.42 18.93 -24.41
CA PHE A 97 4.53 19.82 -23.27
C PHE A 97 5.67 20.81 -23.49
N ASP A 98 5.62 21.95 -22.82
CA ASP A 98 6.76 22.85 -22.74
C ASP A 98 7.64 22.55 -21.51
N ARG A 99 8.85 23.12 -21.50
CA ARG A 99 9.83 22.87 -20.44
C ARG A 99 9.42 23.45 -19.08
N GLU A 100 8.70 24.58 -19.06
CA GLU A 100 8.29 25.23 -17.81
C GLU A 100 7.13 24.48 -17.15
N GLU A 101 6.16 24.02 -17.94
CA GLU A 101 5.07 23.17 -17.48
C GLU A 101 5.62 21.88 -16.86
N LYS A 102 6.57 21.21 -17.53
CA LYS A 102 7.20 20.00 -17.00
C LYS A 102 7.93 20.27 -15.68
N LYS A 103 8.68 21.37 -15.58
CA LYS A 103 9.41 21.73 -14.36
C LYS A 103 8.47 21.93 -13.16
N ILE A 104 7.30 22.53 -13.37
CA ILE A 104 6.30 22.72 -12.31
C ILE A 104 5.77 21.36 -11.82
N TRP A 105 5.43 20.46 -12.75
CA TRP A 105 4.95 19.13 -12.42
C TRP A 105 6.02 18.26 -11.77
N ASP A 106 7.27 18.35 -12.22
CA ASP A 106 8.39 17.64 -11.62
C ASP A 106 8.62 18.07 -10.16
N GLU A 107 8.58 19.37 -9.85
CA GLU A 107 8.77 19.82 -8.47
C GLU A 107 7.62 19.37 -7.55
N GLN A 108 6.36 19.48 -7.99
CA GLN A 108 5.22 18.94 -7.25
C GLN A 108 5.33 17.43 -7.05
N PHE A 109 5.77 16.70 -8.08
CA PHE A 109 5.96 15.26 -8.01
C PHE A 109 7.05 14.86 -7.02
N ILE A 110 8.17 15.59 -7.02
CA ILE A 110 9.27 15.40 -6.07
C ILE A 110 8.76 15.62 -4.63
N GLU A 111 8.07 16.73 -4.36
CA GLU A 111 7.56 17.04 -3.02
C GLU A 111 6.59 15.98 -2.51
N ALA A 112 5.62 15.60 -3.34
CA ALA A 112 4.66 14.56 -2.99
C ALA A 112 5.33 13.20 -2.78
N SER A 113 6.34 12.86 -3.59
CA SER A 113 7.08 11.59 -3.50
C SER A 113 7.93 11.51 -2.24
N VAL A 114 8.70 12.56 -1.96
CA VAL A 114 9.59 12.63 -0.78
C VAL A 114 8.78 12.53 0.50
N SER A 115 7.65 13.23 0.60
CA SER A 115 6.78 13.14 1.78
C SER A 115 6.30 11.71 2.05
N ILE A 116 5.95 10.94 1.01
CA ILE A 116 5.56 9.52 1.16
C ILE A 116 6.73 8.69 1.65
N ILE A 117 7.89 8.84 1.03
CA ILE A 117 9.07 8.05 1.36
C ILE A 117 9.48 8.34 2.82
N GLU A 118 9.49 9.59 3.26
CA GLU A 118 9.77 9.96 4.66
C GLU A 118 8.77 9.35 5.64
N GLN A 119 7.47 9.38 5.31
CA GLN A 119 6.44 8.72 6.13
C GLN A 119 6.68 7.20 6.23
N ARG A 120 7.05 6.54 5.13
CA ARG A 120 7.36 5.10 5.10
C ARG A 120 8.62 4.77 5.91
N LEU A 121 9.67 5.57 5.78
CA LEU A 121 10.90 5.42 6.57
C LEU A 121 10.64 5.59 8.06
N ASN A 122 9.85 6.61 8.44
CA ASN A 122 9.42 6.80 9.83
C ASN A 122 8.57 5.63 10.34
N TYR A 123 7.71 5.06 9.50
CA TYR A 123 6.95 3.86 9.86
C TYR A 123 7.88 2.65 10.07
N LEU A 124 8.79 2.37 9.13
CA LEU A 124 9.75 1.28 9.27
C LEU A 124 10.62 1.43 10.52
N HIS A 125 11.10 2.63 10.81
CA HIS A 125 11.89 2.90 12.01
C HIS A 125 11.16 2.52 13.31
N LYS A 126 9.82 2.68 13.34
CA LYS A 126 9.00 2.31 14.50
C LYS A 126 8.62 0.82 14.49
N PHE A 127 8.25 0.29 13.33
CA PHE A 127 7.64 -1.03 13.19
C PHE A 127 8.65 -2.18 13.12
N VAL A 128 9.78 -1.99 12.42
CA VAL A 128 10.76 -3.06 12.19
C VAL A 128 11.35 -3.61 13.50
N PRO A 129 11.70 -2.79 14.52
CA PRO A 129 12.19 -3.33 15.79
C PRO A 129 11.21 -4.30 16.45
N GLU A 130 9.92 -3.95 16.52
CA GLU A 130 8.88 -4.80 17.09
C GLU A 130 8.67 -6.08 16.28
N LEU A 131 8.67 -5.97 14.95
CA LEU A 131 8.55 -7.12 14.06
C LEU A 131 9.73 -8.09 14.21
N THR A 132 10.96 -7.58 14.28
CA THR A 132 12.16 -8.40 14.43
C THR A 132 12.19 -9.11 15.78
N GLU A 133 11.76 -8.45 16.87
CA GLU A 133 11.63 -9.08 18.19
C GLU A 133 10.61 -10.23 18.17
N LEU A 134 9.42 -9.98 17.63
CA LEU A 134 8.37 -10.99 17.51
C LEU A 134 8.84 -12.19 16.66
N TYR A 135 9.48 -11.92 15.52
CA TYR A 135 10.01 -12.96 14.64
C TYR A 135 11.07 -13.81 15.36
N ASN A 136 11.98 -13.17 16.11
CA ASN A 136 13.02 -13.86 16.87
C ASN A 136 12.45 -14.87 17.89
N VAL A 137 11.34 -14.52 18.55
CA VAL A 137 10.62 -15.42 19.46
C VAL A 137 10.06 -16.62 18.68
N ILE A 138 9.39 -16.38 17.55
CA ILE A 138 8.76 -17.42 16.73
C ILE A 138 9.80 -18.38 16.13
N ALA A 139 10.91 -17.84 15.61
CA ALA A 139 12.00 -18.62 15.01
C ALA A 139 12.89 -19.32 16.05
N GLY A 140 12.67 -19.08 17.35
CA GLY A 140 13.46 -19.63 18.44
C GLY A 140 14.93 -19.17 18.40
N GLY A 141 15.17 -17.91 18.01
CA GLY A 141 16.51 -17.30 18.01
C GLY A 141 17.47 -17.76 16.92
N ARG A 142 17.04 -18.64 16.01
CA ARG A 142 17.91 -19.23 14.96
C ARG A 142 18.01 -18.38 13.69
N GLU A 143 17.12 -17.41 13.55
CA GLU A 143 17.00 -16.58 12.36
C GLU A 143 16.88 -15.12 12.75
N ARG A 144 17.54 -14.26 11.98
CA ARG A 144 17.48 -12.81 12.12
C ARG A 144 16.75 -12.21 10.94
N LEU A 145 15.65 -11.51 11.24
CA LEU A 145 14.89 -10.73 10.26
C LEU A 145 15.45 -9.31 10.17
N ASP A 146 15.73 -8.87 8.95
CA ASP A 146 16.04 -7.48 8.60
C ASP A 146 15.08 -7.04 7.47
N VAL A 147 14.68 -5.77 7.50
CA VAL A 147 13.73 -5.19 6.53
C VAL A 147 14.31 -3.89 6.01
N ARG A 148 14.50 -3.80 4.70
CA ARG A 148 15.12 -2.65 4.04
C ARG A 148 14.17 -2.00 3.07
N TYR A 149 14.18 -0.67 3.06
CA TYR A 149 13.51 0.10 2.02
C TYR A 149 14.33 0.07 0.75
N LYS A 150 13.73 -0.35 -0.36
CA LYS A 150 14.35 -0.38 -1.68
C LYS A 150 13.80 0.74 -2.54
N TYR A 151 14.62 1.77 -2.70
CA TYR A 151 14.34 2.89 -3.57
C TYR A 151 14.39 2.46 -5.04
N SER A 152 13.52 3.03 -5.86
CA SER A 152 13.54 2.93 -7.33
C SER A 152 14.63 3.80 -7.98
N PHE A 153 15.40 4.55 -7.17
CA PHE A 153 16.47 5.45 -7.59
C PHE A 153 17.66 5.34 -6.63
N PRO A 154 18.89 5.68 -7.07
CA PRO A 154 20.07 5.65 -6.21
C PRO A 154 19.99 6.72 -5.11
N ILE A 155 20.39 6.34 -3.90
CA ILE A 155 20.51 7.25 -2.74
C ILE A 155 21.99 7.51 -2.46
N SER A 156 22.35 8.77 -2.31
CA SER A 156 23.70 9.19 -1.98
C SER A 156 23.96 9.12 -0.47
N ARG A 157 25.23 9.23 -0.07
CA ARG A 157 25.62 9.20 1.35
C ARG A 157 25.28 10.48 2.11
N THR A 158 24.93 11.57 1.41
CA THR A 158 24.65 12.87 2.04
C THR A 158 23.26 12.96 2.67
N ASN A 159 22.43 11.92 2.48
CA ASN A 159 21.11 11.76 3.10
C ASN A 159 20.12 12.90 2.76
N ASP A 160 20.31 13.58 1.63
CA ASP A 160 19.35 14.54 1.07
C ASP A 160 18.49 13.83 0.01
N LEU A 161 17.42 13.21 0.48
CA LEU A 161 16.48 12.46 -0.33
C LEU A 161 15.86 13.31 -1.46
N LYS A 162 15.59 14.60 -1.20
CA LYS A 162 14.97 15.50 -2.19
C LYS A 162 15.97 15.83 -3.30
N SER A 163 17.24 16.05 -2.96
CA SER A 163 18.29 16.26 -3.96
C SER A 163 18.51 15.00 -4.80
N ASP A 164 18.73 13.85 -4.15
CA ASP A 164 18.98 12.57 -4.83
C ASP A 164 17.86 12.23 -5.83
N PHE A 165 16.61 12.40 -5.40
CA PHE A 165 15.44 12.19 -6.27
C PHE A 165 15.47 13.14 -7.46
N ARG A 166 15.67 14.45 -7.23
CA ARG A 166 15.66 15.47 -8.28
C ARG A 166 16.76 15.23 -9.31
N ASP A 167 17.96 14.89 -8.85
CA ASP A 167 19.12 14.68 -9.70
C ASP A 167 18.92 13.44 -10.58
N TYR A 168 18.43 12.35 -10.01
CA TYR A 168 18.14 11.14 -10.78
C TYR A 168 16.96 11.32 -11.75
N LEU A 169 15.91 12.07 -11.36
CA LEU A 169 14.78 12.39 -12.25
C LEU A 169 15.24 13.15 -13.50
N ARG A 170 16.23 14.05 -13.35
CA ARG A 170 16.86 14.76 -14.48
C ARG A 170 17.70 13.84 -15.35
N GLU A 171 18.44 12.93 -14.74
CA GLU A 171 19.29 11.96 -15.45
C GLU A 171 18.47 11.07 -16.40
N ILE A 172 17.30 10.62 -15.96
CA ILE A 172 16.45 9.69 -16.71
C ILE A 172 15.39 10.37 -17.59
N GLU A 173 15.42 11.69 -17.71
CA GLU A 173 14.36 12.47 -18.37
C GLU A 173 14.04 11.96 -19.78
N GLU A 174 15.06 11.74 -20.61
CA GLU A 174 14.89 11.23 -21.98
C GLU A 174 14.21 9.84 -22.00
N GLN A 175 14.50 9.00 -21.00
CA GLN A 175 13.89 7.67 -20.90
C GLN A 175 12.40 7.77 -20.55
N GLU A 176 12.02 8.70 -19.67
CA GLU A 176 10.61 8.94 -19.31
C GLU A 176 9.81 9.53 -20.47
N ILE A 177 10.44 10.41 -21.28
CA ILE A 177 9.83 10.97 -22.49
C ILE A 177 9.55 9.86 -23.50
N VAL A 178 10.53 8.99 -23.77
CA VAL A 178 10.38 7.88 -24.72
C VAL A 178 9.35 6.86 -24.23
N THR A 179 9.36 6.52 -22.94
CA THR A 179 8.45 5.52 -22.37
C THR A 179 7.08 6.08 -21.99
N GLN A 180 6.92 7.41 -22.05
CA GLN A 180 5.69 8.15 -21.73
C GLN A 180 5.10 7.81 -20.36
N ARG A 181 5.99 7.53 -19.39
CA ARG A 181 5.62 7.17 -18.02
C ARG A 181 6.71 7.59 -17.05
N THR A 182 6.29 7.81 -15.82
CA THR A 182 7.19 8.03 -14.69
C THR A 182 7.89 6.72 -14.34
N LEU A 183 9.21 6.76 -14.17
CA LEU A 183 10.07 5.58 -13.97
C LEU A 183 10.63 5.46 -12.55
N ILE A 184 10.44 6.47 -11.69
CA ILE A 184 10.91 6.46 -10.29
C ILE A 184 9.88 7.04 -9.33
N GLY A 185 9.98 6.66 -8.06
CA GLY A 185 9.21 7.18 -6.94
C GLY A 185 8.49 6.10 -6.14
N PRO A 186 7.74 6.49 -5.09
CA PRO A 186 7.19 5.56 -4.11
C PRO A 186 6.15 4.57 -4.64
N HIS A 187 5.65 4.78 -5.86
CA HIS A 187 4.79 3.84 -6.56
C HIS A 187 5.54 2.65 -7.19
N LEU A 188 6.87 2.74 -7.29
CA LEU A 188 7.78 1.73 -7.84
C LEU A 188 8.81 1.24 -6.82
N ASP A 189 8.89 1.88 -5.65
CA ASP A 189 9.70 1.42 -4.53
C ASP A 189 9.17 0.11 -3.94
N ASP A 190 10.03 -0.60 -3.19
CA ASP A 190 9.73 -1.90 -2.62
C ASP A 190 10.33 -2.07 -1.21
N PHE A 191 10.02 -3.19 -0.55
CA PHE A 191 10.63 -3.61 0.71
C PHE A 191 11.33 -4.96 0.52
N GLU A 192 12.60 -5.01 0.90
CA GLU A 192 13.41 -6.22 0.90
C GLU A 192 13.38 -6.83 2.31
N PHE A 193 12.96 -8.09 2.41
CA PHE A 193 12.95 -8.85 3.67
C PHE A 193 14.09 -9.86 3.63
N LEU A 194 14.98 -9.76 4.60
CA LEU A 194 16.18 -10.56 4.69
C LEU A 194 16.11 -11.48 5.90
N ILE A 195 16.33 -12.77 5.70
CA ILE A 195 16.53 -13.75 6.77
C ILE A 195 18.00 -14.16 6.76
N ASN A 196 18.70 -13.92 7.87
CA ASN A 196 20.14 -14.19 8.00
C ASN A 196 20.97 -13.55 6.87
N GLY A 197 20.54 -12.36 6.43
CA GLY A 197 21.19 -11.61 5.35
C GLY A 197 20.87 -12.09 3.92
N LYS A 198 19.94 -13.04 3.75
CA LYS A 198 19.48 -13.51 2.43
C LYS A 198 18.07 -13.03 2.14
N ASP A 199 17.83 -12.56 0.93
CA ASP A 199 16.49 -12.24 0.44
C ASP A 199 15.59 -13.49 0.52
N THR A 200 14.34 -13.24 0.85
CA THR A 200 13.29 -14.26 1.07
C THR A 200 12.43 -14.51 -0.16
N ARG A 201 12.60 -13.72 -1.22
CA ARG A 201 11.91 -13.87 -2.50
C ARG A 201 12.60 -14.84 -3.46
#